data_AF-A0AB40BI76-F1
#
_entry.id   AF-A0AB40BI76-F1
#
_cell.length_a   1.000
_cell.length_b   1.000
_cell.length_c   1.000
_cell.angle_alpha   90.00
_cell.angle_beta   90.00
_cell.angle_gamma   90.00
#
_symmetry.space_group_name_H-M   'P 1'
#
loop_
_entity.id
_entity.type
_entity.pdbx_description
1 polymer ?
#
loop_
_entity_poly.entity_id
_entity_poly.type
_entity_poly.pdbx_seq_one_letter_code
_entity_poly.pdbx_strand_id
1 'polypeptide(L)'
;MVSSMATTTTTTTTTAGLDGVLIRFEEATRDAHRLQLQTLRTILECNATVDYLQRHLPGCSLGVGDEAVSSFRRLIPLSSYDDYADLIQRIADGSESPAALSLDPLLCFFYSSGTSTMNPKMIPFFESMPAKSSSSLAHQCSSALLQRLFPPRQSINKVLWFLYAGKIIETKGGFRAMAATAFPFQNKRSSSTPLLSMCVSPPAVILGSDNYQQMYCHLLCGLHCSASIDAIRAPYAVGLIRAIHLLESKWEQLCNDIEFGFLSSEFITDSSMREAVQELLGGPRPEIAKAIRGFCSKGKWEGVLRELWPEARYIACVTTGSMEQYYLKLRYYAGGIPILCGDYFSSECSVGININRLSPPESTSFVIIPTTAYFEFLPFRPETPLETNETVDISGVEIGELYEIVVTTYRGLYRYRLGDIVKVIGFYNSSPEVKFITKSTKGLIGDLHGK
;
A
#
# COMPACT_ATOMS: atom_id res chain seq x y z
N MET A 1 1.90 -1.11 7.81
CA MET A 1 1.09 -0.77 6.63
C MET A 1 1.93 -0.86 5.37
N VAL A 2 1.44 -1.56 4.35
CA VAL A 2 2.01 -1.52 3.00
C VAL A 2 1.12 -0.59 2.17
N SER A 3 1.70 0.43 1.54
CA SER A 3 0.96 1.20 0.52
C SER A 3 0.71 0.29 -0.68
N SER A 4 -0.32 -0.56 -0.63
CA SER A 4 -0.75 -1.36 -1.76
C SER A 4 -1.36 -0.42 -2.80
N MET A 5 -0.71 -0.32 -3.95
CA MET A 5 -1.26 0.37 -5.10
C MET A 5 -2.22 -0.58 -5.81
N ALA A 6 -3.51 -0.24 -5.87
CA ALA A 6 -4.18 -0.55 -7.11
C ALA A 6 -3.87 0.53 -8.12
N THR A 7 -3.56 0.04 -9.31
CA THR A 7 -4.19 0.45 -10.55
C THR A 7 -5.41 1.33 -10.34
N THR A 8 -5.19 2.65 -10.37
CA THR A 8 -6.20 3.61 -10.76
C THR A 8 -6.57 3.26 -12.20
N THR A 9 -7.62 2.45 -12.39
CA THR A 9 -8.31 2.43 -13.68
C THR A 9 -9.18 3.67 -13.66
N THR A 10 -8.60 4.83 -13.96
CA THR A 10 -9.36 6.03 -14.30
C THR A 10 -9.90 5.84 -15.72
N THR A 11 -10.84 4.91 -15.88
CA THR A 11 -11.97 5.26 -16.73
C THR A 11 -12.57 6.50 -16.10
N THR A 12 -12.79 7.54 -16.90
CA THR A 12 -13.57 8.73 -16.54
C THR A 12 -14.90 8.27 -15.95
N THR A 13 -14.89 8.04 -14.64
CA THR A 13 -16.03 7.48 -13.94
C THR A 13 -16.92 8.68 -13.73
N THR A 14 -18.08 8.66 -14.36
CA THR A 14 -19.07 9.74 -14.22
C THR A 14 -19.36 9.95 -12.73
N THR A 15 -19.83 11.13 -12.35
CA THR A 15 -20.27 11.41 -10.97
C THR A 15 -21.24 10.34 -10.46
N ALA A 16 -22.14 9.84 -11.32
CA ALA A 16 -23.03 8.71 -11.03
C ALA A 16 -22.28 7.39 -10.73
N GLY A 17 -21.17 7.11 -11.41
CA GLY A 17 -20.34 5.94 -11.14
C GLY A 17 -19.53 6.06 -9.85
N LEU A 18 -19.09 7.26 -9.48
CA LEU A 18 -18.42 7.55 -8.21
C LEU A 18 -19.39 7.36 -7.04
N ASP A 19 -20.59 7.92 -7.15
CA ASP A 19 -21.65 7.76 -6.16
C ASP A 19 -22.04 6.28 -5.99
N GLY A 20 -22.14 5.52 -7.10
CA GLY A 20 -22.42 4.09 -7.05
C GLY A 20 -21.34 3.23 -6.34
N VAL A 21 -20.06 3.63 -6.41
CA VAL A 21 -18.99 2.96 -5.63
C VAL A 21 -19.13 3.27 -4.14
N LEU A 22 -19.40 4.52 -3.79
CA LEU A 22 -19.54 4.93 -2.39
C LEU A 22 -20.80 4.34 -1.75
N ILE A 23 -21.90 4.19 -2.50
CA ILE A 23 -23.11 3.47 -2.04
C ILE A 23 -22.77 2.01 -1.72
N ARG A 24 -22.01 1.31 -2.58
CA ARG A 24 -21.61 -0.07 -2.31
C ARG A 24 -20.71 -0.18 -1.07
N PHE A 25 -19.83 0.80 -0.84
CA PHE A 25 -19.04 0.87 0.39
C PHE A 25 -19.93 1.09 1.63
N GLU A 26 -20.92 1.99 1.51
CA GLU A 26 -21.91 2.23 2.56
C GLU A 26 -22.68 0.95 2.89
N GLU A 27 -23.23 0.27 1.88
CA GLU A 27 -23.92 -1.03 2.02
C GLU A 27 -23.02 -2.10 2.65
N ALA A 28 -21.74 -2.15 2.25
CA ALA A 28 -20.76 -3.10 2.77
C ALA A 28 -20.44 -2.90 4.27
N THR A 29 -20.73 -1.73 4.83
CA THR A 29 -20.46 -1.42 6.25
C THR A 29 -21.73 -1.44 7.12
N ARG A 30 -22.94 -1.49 6.52
CA ARG A 30 -24.22 -1.51 7.25
C ARG A 30 -24.51 -2.80 8.00
N ASP A 31 -24.04 -3.93 7.50
CA ASP A 31 -24.22 -5.25 8.12
C ASP A 31 -22.93 -6.07 8.00
N ALA A 32 -21.92 -5.61 8.75
CA ALA A 32 -20.57 -6.16 8.73
C ALA A 32 -20.55 -7.63 9.18
N HIS A 33 -21.36 -7.98 10.19
CA HIS A 33 -21.45 -9.36 10.71
C HIS A 33 -21.91 -10.33 9.62
N ARG A 34 -23.07 -10.07 9.00
CA ARG A 34 -23.59 -10.94 7.94
C ARG A 34 -22.62 -11.05 6.76
N LEU A 35 -21.98 -9.94 6.38
CA LEU A 35 -21.01 -9.93 5.29
C LEU A 35 -19.74 -10.72 5.63
N GLN A 36 -19.27 -10.68 6.88
CA GLN A 36 -18.16 -11.52 7.34
C GLN A 36 -18.49 -13.01 7.27
N LEU A 37 -19.70 -13.41 7.70
CA LEU A 37 -20.16 -14.80 7.56
C LEU A 37 -20.21 -15.23 6.10
N GLN A 38 -20.73 -14.37 5.21
CA GLN A 38 -20.78 -14.63 3.79
C GLN A 38 -19.38 -14.71 3.17
N THR A 39 -18.46 -13.83 3.58
CA THR A 39 -17.07 -13.84 3.10
C THR A 39 -16.34 -15.11 3.54
N LEU A 40 -16.44 -15.51 4.81
CA LEU A 40 -15.84 -16.76 5.29
C LEU A 40 -16.41 -17.96 4.52
N ARG A 41 -17.73 -18.03 4.35
CA ARG A 41 -18.39 -19.08 3.58
C ARG A 41 -17.82 -19.16 2.16
N THR A 42 -17.76 -18.04 1.44
CA THR A 42 -17.20 -18.01 0.08
C THR A 42 -15.75 -18.46 0.06
N ILE A 43 -14.91 -18.04 1.03
CA ILE A 43 -13.51 -18.47 1.09
C ILE A 43 -13.41 -20.00 1.26
N LEU A 44 -14.20 -20.56 2.18
CA LEU A 44 -14.21 -22.00 2.46
C LEU A 44 -14.77 -22.81 1.29
N GLU A 45 -15.80 -22.32 0.60
CA GLU A 45 -16.35 -22.96 -0.60
C GLU A 45 -15.34 -22.97 -1.75
N CYS A 46 -14.66 -21.84 -2.01
CA CYS A 46 -13.65 -21.74 -3.06
C CYS A 46 -12.42 -22.62 -2.79
N ASN A 47 -12.03 -22.75 -1.52
CA ASN A 47 -10.80 -23.44 -1.13
C ASN A 47 -11.04 -24.80 -0.46
N ALA A 48 -12.26 -25.35 -0.52
CA ALA A 48 -12.64 -26.54 0.24
C ALA A 48 -11.69 -27.73 0.06
N THR A 49 -11.14 -27.90 -1.15
CA THR A 49 -10.29 -29.05 -1.50
C THR A 49 -8.79 -28.75 -1.47
N VAL A 50 -8.35 -27.58 -1.00
CA VAL A 50 -6.90 -27.29 -0.91
C VAL A 50 -6.26 -28.09 0.22
N ASP A 51 -5.04 -28.55 0.01
CA ASP A 51 -4.34 -29.44 0.95
C ASP A 51 -4.26 -28.87 2.36
N TYR A 52 -4.01 -27.56 2.49
CA TYR A 52 -3.95 -26.91 3.81
C TYR A 52 -5.26 -27.08 4.59
N LEU A 53 -6.41 -26.78 3.97
CA LEU A 53 -7.70 -26.92 4.64
C LEU A 53 -8.07 -28.38 4.87
N GLN A 54 -7.79 -29.28 3.92
CA GLN A 54 -8.09 -30.71 4.05
C GLN A 54 -7.38 -31.37 5.25
N ARG A 55 -6.18 -30.90 5.63
CA ARG A 55 -5.47 -31.37 6.84
C ARG A 55 -6.22 -31.07 8.14
N HIS A 56 -6.99 -29.99 8.17
CA HIS A 56 -7.70 -29.53 9.36
C HIS A 56 -9.22 -29.80 9.30
N LEU A 57 -9.78 -29.95 8.10
CA LEU A 57 -11.21 -30.17 7.82
C LEU A 57 -11.42 -31.34 6.85
N PRO A 58 -11.01 -32.58 7.18
CA PRO A 58 -11.16 -33.72 6.27
C PRO A 58 -12.64 -34.03 6.06
N GLY A 59 -13.14 -33.81 4.84
CA GLY A 59 -14.53 -34.13 4.45
C GLY A 59 -15.64 -33.36 5.18
N CYS A 60 -15.31 -32.31 5.93
CA CYS A 60 -16.29 -31.50 6.66
C CYS A 60 -16.77 -30.32 5.81
N SER A 61 -18.07 -30.28 5.48
CA SER A 61 -18.71 -29.03 5.12
C SER A 61 -19.02 -28.26 6.40
N LEU A 62 -18.35 -27.13 6.60
CA LEU A 62 -18.78 -26.18 7.63
C LEU A 62 -20.19 -25.70 7.22
N GLY A 63 -21.13 -25.74 8.18
CA GLY A 63 -22.49 -25.25 7.96
C GLY A 63 -22.52 -23.74 7.70
N VAL A 64 -23.69 -23.11 7.90
CA VAL A 64 -23.85 -21.65 7.74
C VAL A 64 -24.14 -21.03 9.10
N GLY A 65 -23.62 -19.84 9.37
CA GLY A 65 -23.90 -19.08 10.59
C GLY A 65 -22.83 -19.23 11.66
N ASP A 66 -23.18 -18.83 12.89
CA ASP A 66 -22.21 -18.66 13.98
C ASP A 66 -21.64 -19.98 14.50
N GLU A 67 -22.38 -21.09 14.39
CA GLU A 67 -21.88 -22.43 14.71
C GLU A 67 -20.76 -22.87 13.77
N ALA A 68 -20.83 -22.46 12.49
CA ALA A 68 -19.81 -22.74 11.50
C ALA A 68 -18.55 -21.93 11.78
N VAL A 69 -18.68 -20.65 12.20
CA VAL A 69 -17.55 -19.83 12.66
C VAL A 69 -16.89 -20.46 13.89
N SER A 70 -17.69 -20.86 14.87
CA SER A 70 -17.20 -21.49 16.10
C SER A 70 -16.44 -22.80 15.80
N SER A 71 -16.95 -23.58 14.85
CA SER A 71 -16.29 -24.81 14.39
C SER A 71 -15.02 -24.52 13.60
N PHE A 72 -15.05 -23.51 12.72
CA PHE A 72 -13.87 -23.05 12.00
C PHE A 72 -12.74 -22.60 12.95
N ARG A 73 -13.04 -21.78 13.96
CA ARG A 73 -12.07 -21.31 14.96
C ARG A 73 -11.52 -22.44 15.82
N ARG A 74 -12.31 -23.49 16.09
CA ARG A 74 -11.88 -24.66 16.86
C ARG A 74 -10.98 -25.60 16.04
N LEU A 75 -11.25 -25.75 14.74
CA LEU A 75 -10.58 -26.74 13.89
C LEU A 75 -9.35 -26.18 13.17
N ILE A 76 -9.40 -24.89 12.78
CA ILE A 76 -8.28 -24.21 12.13
C ILE A 76 -7.47 -23.45 13.20
N PRO A 77 -6.17 -23.72 13.36
CA PRO A 77 -5.34 -23.00 14.32
C PRO A 77 -5.06 -21.57 13.85
N LEU A 78 -4.74 -20.68 14.80
CA LEU A 78 -4.09 -19.41 14.47
C LEU A 78 -2.75 -19.71 13.79
N SER A 79 -2.44 -18.98 12.72
CA SER A 79 -1.23 -19.17 11.94
C SER A 79 -0.43 -17.87 11.82
N SER A 80 0.83 -18.02 11.45
CA SER A 80 1.80 -16.96 11.20
C SER A 80 2.54 -17.25 9.90
N TYR A 81 3.38 -16.31 9.43
CA TYR A 81 4.16 -16.55 8.21
C TYR A 81 5.06 -17.78 8.32
N ASP A 82 5.60 -18.06 9.51
CA ASP A 82 6.53 -19.15 9.74
C ASP A 82 5.86 -20.52 9.44
N ASP A 83 4.55 -20.63 9.67
CA ASP A 83 3.77 -21.84 9.39
C ASP A 83 3.59 -22.11 7.88
N TYR A 84 3.78 -21.08 7.04
CA TYR A 84 3.69 -21.17 5.58
C TYR A 84 5.06 -21.11 4.89
N ALA A 85 6.10 -20.65 5.58
CA ALA A 85 7.38 -20.30 4.97
C ALA A 85 7.99 -21.44 4.14
N ASP A 86 8.04 -22.65 4.71
CA ASP A 86 8.58 -23.83 4.03
C ASP A 86 7.75 -24.23 2.81
N LEU A 87 6.41 -24.18 2.92
CA LEU A 87 5.51 -24.49 1.81
C LEU A 87 5.66 -23.46 0.68
N ILE A 88 5.66 -22.17 1.01
CA ILE A 88 5.87 -21.07 0.07
C ILE A 88 7.21 -21.21 -0.63
N GLN A 89 8.28 -21.54 0.10
CA GLN A 89 9.61 -21.74 -0.46
C GLN A 89 9.63 -22.94 -1.43
N ARG A 90 9.01 -24.06 -1.07
CA ARG A 90 8.92 -25.23 -1.97
C ARG A 90 8.13 -24.94 -3.24
N ILE A 91 7.05 -24.14 -3.15
CA ILE A 91 6.30 -23.66 -4.31
C ILE A 91 7.16 -22.73 -5.17
N ALA A 92 7.86 -21.77 -4.55
CA ALA A 92 8.77 -20.86 -5.23
C ALA A 92 9.92 -21.61 -5.93
N ASP A 93 10.40 -22.70 -5.34
CA ASP A 93 11.44 -23.54 -5.94
C ASP A 93 10.90 -24.50 -7.03
N GLY A 94 9.58 -24.60 -7.21
CA GLY A 94 8.93 -25.50 -8.17
C GLY A 94 8.84 -26.96 -7.72
N SER A 95 9.16 -27.24 -6.45
CA SER A 95 9.14 -28.59 -5.86
C SER A 95 7.77 -28.99 -5.25
N GLU A 96 6.83 -28.04 -5.17
CA GLU A 96 5.49 -28.24 -4.65
C GLU A 96 4.48 -27.48 -5.51
N SER A 97 3.27 -28.02 -5.65
CA SER A 97 2.21 -27.38 -6.43
C SER A 97 1.63 -26.17 -5.69
N PRO A 98 1.39 -25.02 -6.37
CA PRO A 98 0.65 -23.91 -5.77
C PRO A 98 -0.76 -24.29 -5.27
N ALA A 99 -1.33 -25.38 -5.80
CA ALA A 99 -2.61 -25.96 -5.39
C ALA A 99 -2.67 -26.33 -3.90
N ALA A 100 -1.52 -26.51 -3.24
CA ALA A 100 -1.44 -26.76 -1.80
C ALA A 100 -2.02 -25.61 -0.95
N LEU A 101 -2.02 -24.38 -1.47
CA LEU A 101 -2.55 -23.19 -0.80
C LEU A 101 -3.85 -22.67 -1.43
N SER A 102 -3.96 -22.72 -2.76
CA SER A 102 -5.08 -22.15 -3.51
C SER A 102 -5.19 -22.86 -4.87
N LEU A 103 -6.42 -23.17 -5.29
CA LEU A 103 -6.68 -23.73 -6.62
C LEU A 103 -6.55 -22.69 -7.75
N ASP A 104 -6.68 -21.40 -7.41
CA ASP A 104 -6.51 -20.32 -8.37
C ASP A 104 -5.05 -20.27 -8.89
N PRO A 105 -4.80 -19.82 -10.13
CA PRO A 105 -3.44 -19.73 -10.67
C PRO A 105 -2.55 -18.77 -9.87
N LEU A 106 -1.33 -19.22 -9.51
CA LEU A 106 -0.34 -18.34 -8.89
C LEU A 106 0.27 -17.40 -9.93
N LEU A 107 0.17 -16.09 -9.73
CA LEU A 107 0.71 -15.10 -10.67
C LEU A 107 2.15 -14.69 -10.32
N CYS A 108 2.40 -14.43 -9.04
CA CYS A 108 3.71 -13.99 -8.53
C CYS A 108 3.74 -14.06 -7.00
N PHE A 109 4.89 -13.72 -6.42
CA PHE A 109 5.05 -13.48 -4.99
C PHE A 109 5.26 -11.99 -4.72
N PHE A 110 4.62 -11.48 -3.67
CA PHE A 110 4.87 -10.15 -3.16
C PHE A 110 5.79 -10.16 -1.95
N TYR A 111 6.83 -9.32 -1.97
CA TYR A 111 7.59 -9.03 -0.77
C TYR A 111 6.74 -8.19 0.19
N SER A 112 6.59 -8.64 1.43
CA SER A 112 6.03 -7.82 2.51
C SER A 112 7.15 -6.99 3.13
N SER A 113 6.95 -5.68 3.24
CA SER A 113 7.91 -4.73 3.84
C SER A 113 8.00 -4.83 5.36
N GLY A 114 7.28 -5.77 5.98
CA GLY A 114 7.13 -5.93 7.43
C GLY A 114 8.23 -6.72 8.13
N THR A 115 9.40 -6.93 7.54
CA THR A 115 10.48 -7.70 8.17
C THR A 115 11.79 -6.92 8.24
N SER A 116 12.26 -6.72 9.46
CA SER A 116 13.65 -6.36 9.79
C SER A 116 14.63 -7.54 9.60
N THR A 117 14.15 -8.71 9.16
CA THR A 117 14.98 -9.88 8.88
C THR A 117 15.60 -9.82 7.49
N MET A 118 16.80 -10.40 7.34
CA MET A 118 17.58 -10.42 6.09
C MET A 118 16.83 -11.04 4.89
N ASN A 119 15.74 -11.77 5.12
CA ASN A 119 14.86 -12.33 4.10
C ASN A 119 13.42 -11.77 4.25
N PRO A 120 12.88 -11.06 3.25
CA PRO A 120 11.51 -10.57 3.28
C PRO A 120 10.49 -11.71 3.12
N LYS A 121 9.32 -11.59 3.78
CA LYS A 121 8.21 -12.53 3.60
C LYS A 121 7.75 -12.50 2.14
N MET A 122 7.64 -13.67 1.52
CA MET A 122 7.07 -13.87 0.19
C MET A 122 5.61 -14.26 0.31
N ILE A 123 4.69 -13.35 0.00
CA ILE A 123 3.26 -13.61 0.04
C ILE A 123 2.79 -14.06 -1.35
N PRO A 124 2.23 -15.26 -1.52
CA PRO A 124 1.76 -15.73 -2.83
C PRO A 124 0.54 -14.93 -3.29
N PHE A 125 0.53 -14.54 -4.57
CA PHE A 125 -0.55 -13.75 -5.17
C PHE A 125 -1.27 -14.55 -6.28
N PHE A 126 -2.39 -15.15 -5.94
CA PHE A 126 -3.22 -16.00 -6.83
C PHE A 126 -4.27 -15.22 -7.66
N GLU A 127 -4.67 -15.66 -8.84
CA GLU A 127 -5.71 -14.94 -9.63
C GLU A 127 -7.15 -15.21 -9.15
N SER A 128 -7.40 -14.97 -7.87
CA SER A 128 -8.72 -15.21 -7.26
C SER A 128 -9.73 -14.14 -7.65
N MET A 129 -10.82 -14.54 -8.30
CA MET A 129 -11.89 -13.64 -8.76
C MET A 129 -12.64 -12.93 -7.61
N PRO A 130 -13.06 -13.62 -6.54
CA PRO A 130 -13.64 -12.95 -5.36
C PRO A 130 -12.68 -11.95 -4.71
N ALA A 131 -11.39 -12.31 -4.61
CA ALA A 131 -10.36 -11.41 -4.07
C ALA A 131 -10.18 -10.18 -4.96
N LYS A 132 -10.14 -10.38 -6.28
CA LYS A 132 -9.99 -9.29 -7.26
C LYS A 132 -11.18 -8.33 -7.21
N SER A 133 -12.40 -8.87 -7.10
CA SER A 133 -13.63 -8.06 -6.99
C SER A 133 -13.64 -7.21 -5.72
N SER A 134 -13.36 -7.82 -4.57
CA SER A 134 -13.36 -7.12 -3.27
C SER A 134 -12.23 -6.10 -3.14
N SER A 135 -11.00 -6.44 -3.53
CA SER A 135 -9.89 -5.48 -3.58
C SER A 135 -10.17 -4.34 -4.57
N SER A 136 -10.73 -4.64 -5.75
CA SER A 136 -11.12 -3.60 -6.72
C SER A 136 -12.11 -2.60 -6.12
N LEU A 137 -13.12 -3.07 -5.38
CA LEU A 137 -14.06 -2.18 -4.69
C LEU A 137 -13.36 -1.28 -3.67
N ALA A 138 -12.45 -1.83 -2.84
CA ALA A 138 -11.67 -1.05 -1.87
C ALA A 138 -10.88 0.08 -2.55
N HIS A 139 -10.22 -0.24 -3.67
CA HIS A 139 -9.43 0.72 -4.42
C HIS A 139 -10.27 1.74 -5.19
N GLN A 140 -11.43 1.34 -5.73
CA GLN A 140 -12.39 2.25 -6.33
C GLN A 140 -12.94 3.23 -5.29
N CYS A 141 -13.27 2.74 -4.08
CA CYS A 141 -13.72 3.58 -2.97
C CYS A 141 -12.65 4.60 -2.58
N SER A 142 -11.40 4.16 -2.44
CA SER A 142 -10.25 5.04 -2.21
C SER A 142 -10.13 6.15 -3.26
N SER A 143 -10.20 5.77 -4.54
CA SER A 143 -10.17 6.72 -5.66
C SER A 143 -11.35 7.68 -5.62
N ALA A 144 -12.56 7.19 -5.33
CA ALA A 144 -13.76 8.02 -5.30
C ALA A 144 -13.73 9.06 -4.18
N LEU A 145 -13.27 8.69 -2.98
CA LEU A 145 -13.06 9.61 -1.87
C LEU A 145 -12.03 10.68 -2.22
N LEU A 146 -10.92 10.29 -2.85
CA LEU A 146 -9.91 11.25 -3.28
C LEU A 146 -10.45 12.21 -4.35
N GLN A 147 -11.18 11.70 -5.34
CA GLN A 147 -11.78 12.53 -6.40
C GLN A 147 -12.85 13.48 -5.86
N ARG A 148 -13.55 13.11 -4.79
CA ARG A 148 -14.50 13.99 -4.10
C ARG A 148 -13.80 15.17 -3.41
N LEU A 149 -12.64 14.93 -2.81
CA LEU A 149 -11.81 15.98 -2.20
C LEU A 149 -11.08 16.83 -3.24
N PHE A 150 -10.56 16.17 -4.28
CA PHE A 150 -9.74 16.78 -5.32
C PHE A 150 -10.21 16.31 -6.71
N PRO A 151 -11.27 16.93 -7.26
CA PRO A 151 -11.77 16.57 -8.59
C PRO A 151 -10.66 16.64 -9.66
N PRO A 152 -10.61 15.71 -10.63
CA PRO A 152 -9.61 15.73 -11.69
C PRO A 152 -9.66 17.03 -12.50
N ARG A 153 -8.49 17.63 -12.79
CA ARG A 153 -8.36 18.77 -13.70
C ARG A 153 -8.01 18.28 -15.12
N GLN A 154 -8.49 18.98 -16.14
CA GLN A 154 -8.21 18.62 -17.54
C GLN A 154 -6.76 18.92 -17.95
N SER A 155 -6.23 20.08 -17.53
CA SER A 155 -4.92 20.60 -17.96
C SER A 155 -3.76 20.24 -17.03
N ILE A 156 -4.00 20.07 -15.73
CA ILE A 156 -2.97 19.78 -14.73
C ILE A 156 -3.29 18.44 -14.09
N ASN A 157 -2.67 17.39 -14.61
CA ASN A 157 -3.02 16.01 -14.30
C ASN A 157 -1.82 15.10 -14.01
N LYS A 158 -0.60 15.67 -13.94
CA LYS A 158 0.60 14.90 -13.63
C LYS A 158 0.82 14.79 -12.14
N VAL A 159 1.42 13.67 -11.74
CA VAL A 159 1.74 13.35 -10.36
C VAL A 159 3.25 13.15 -10.27
N LEU A 160 3.90 13.90 -9.38
CA LEU A 160 5.27 13.61 -8.99
C LEU A 160 5.25 12.43 -8.02
N TRP A 161 5.50 11.24 -8.54
CA TRP A 161 5.40 10.01 -7.78
C TRP A 161 6.78 9.38 -7.58
N PHE A 162 7.27 9.43 -6.34
CA PHE A 162 8.48 8.73 -5.92
C PHE A 162 8.17 7.25 -5.74
N LEU A 163 8.32 6.50 -6.83
CA LEU A 163 7.90 5.11 -6.91
C LEU A 163 9.02 4.26 -7.49
N TYR A 164 9.34 3.20 -6.75
CA TYR A 164 10.46 2.33 -7.04
C TYR A 164 9.91 0.91 -7.20
N ALA A 165 10.08 0.31 -8.37
CA ALA A 165 9.67 -1.08 -8.59
C ALA A 165 10.56 -2.07 -7.80
N GLY A 166 11.77 -1.64 -7.44
CA GLY A 166 12.76 -2.47 -6.78
C GLY A 166 13.24 -3.62 -7.66
N LYS A 167 14.09 -4.47 -7.09
CA LYS A 167 14.60 -5.65 -7.80
C LYS A 167 13.51 -6.71 -7.91
N ILE A 168 13.20 -7.09 -9.14
CA ILE A 168 12.36 -8.25 -9.44
C ILE A 168 13.26 -9.46 -9.52
N ILE A 169 12.92 -10.50 -8.77
CA ILE A 169 13.67 -11.76 -8.74
C ILE A 169 12.81 -12.84 -9.39
N GLU A 170 13.43 -13.68 -10.20
CA GLU A 170 12.81 -14.90 -10.70
C GLU A 170 13.18 -16.06 -9.77
N THR A 171 12.16 -16.74 -9.26
CA THR A 171 12.29 -17.92 -8.40
C THR A 171 12.69 -19.14 -9.24
N LYS A 172 13.21 -20.20 -8.63
CA LYS A 172 13.64 -21.40 -9.39
C LYS A 172 12.47 -22.10 -10.10
N GLY A 173 11.26 -21.96 -9.56
CA GLY A 173 10.01 -22.44 -10.17
C GLY A 173 9.48 -21.52 -11.28
N GLY A 174 10.19 -20.47 -11.68
CA GLY A 174 9.82 -19.58 -12.79
C GLY A 174 8.80 -18.49 -12.42
N PHE A 175 8.40 -18.38 -11.15
CA PHE A 175 7.55 -17.28 -10.68
C PHE A 175 8.38 -16.03 -10.37
N ARG A 176 7.78 -14.86 -10.58
CA ARG A 176 8.40 -13.58 -10.19
C ARG A 176 8.12 -13.27 -8.73
N ALA A 177 9.09 -12.67 -8.04
CA ALA A 177 8.96 -12.11 -6.71
C ALA A 177 9.32 -10.62 -6.73
N MET A 178 8.41 -9.77 -6.26
CA MET A 178 8.50 -8.30 -6.39
C MET A 178 7.75 -7.56 -5.29
N ALA A 179 7.92 -6.24 -5.17
CA ALA A 179 7.02 -5.44 -4.32
C ALA A 179 5.62 -5.37 -4.95
N ALA A 180 4.56 -5.35 -4.13
CA ALA A 180 3.18 -5.23 -4.63
C ALA A 180 2.96 -3.98 -5.50
N THR A 181 3.65 -2.88 -5.15
CA THR A 181 3.64 -1.62 -5.91
C THR A 181 4.25 -1.74 -7.31
N ALA A 182 5.09 -2.75 -7.56
CA ALA A 182 5.73 -2.98 -8.85
C ALA A 182 4.83 -3.75 -9.83
N PHE A 183 3.86 -4.50 -9.32
CA PHE A 183 3.03 -5.42 -10.11
C PHE A 183 2.27 -4.75 -11.27
N PRO A 184 1.64 -3.57 -11.11
CA PRO A 184 0.95 -2.89 -12.21
C PRO A 184 1.84 -2.54 -13.40
N PHE A 185 3.15 -2.41 -13.20
CA PHE A 185 4.10 -2.04 -14.25
C PHE A 185 4.63 -3.23 -15.05
N GLN A 186 4.33 -4.46 -14.62
CA GLN A 186 4.83 -5.68 -15.26
C GLN A 186 3.89 -6.26 -16.30
N ASN A 187 2.63 -5.81 -16.33
CA ASN A 187 1.63 -6.41 -17.19
C ASN A 187 1.72 -5.85 -18.63
N LYS A 188 2.51 -6.52 -19.48
CA LYS A 188 2.72 -6.17 -20.90
C LYS A 188 1.44 -6.22 -21.75
N ARG A 189 0.33 -6.78 -21.24
CA ARG A 189 -0.94 -6.92 -21.98
C ARG A 189 -1.76 -5.64 -22.11
N SER A 190 -1.36 -4.54 -21.46
CA SER A 190 -1.98 -3.22 -21.65
C SER A 190 -0.91 -2.22 -22.04
N SER A 191 -0.93 -1.77 -23.29
CA SER A 191 -0.29 -0.52 -23.69
C SER A 191 -0.77 0.58 -22.74
N SER A 192 0.19 1.24 -22.06
CA SER A 192 0.00 2.31 -21.07
C SER A 192 -1.14 2.10 -20.05
N THR A 193 -0.82 1.57 -18.87
CA THR A 193 -1.77 1.63 -17.75
C THR A 193 -2.11 3.11 -17.45
N PRO A 194 -3.37 3.48 -17.17
CA PRO A 194 -3.76 4.88 -16.89
C PRO A 194 -2.90 5.51 -15.78
N LEU A 195 -2.43 4.70 -14.84
CA LEU A 195 -1.51 5.09 -13.77
C LEU A 195 -0.17 5.64 -14.29
N LEU A 196 0.43 5.02 -15.30
CA LEU A 196 1.67 5.51 -15.92
C LEU A 196 1.47 6.83 -16.65
N SER A 197 0.29 7.06 -17.22
CA SER A 197 -0.01 8.31 -17.93
C SER A 197 -0.05 9.53 -16.99
N MET A 198 -0.37 9.31 -15.71
CA MET A 198 -0.38 10.35 -14.69
C MET A 198 1.00 10.62 -14.12
N CYS A 199 1.90 9.63 -14.07
CA CYS A 199 3.26 9.85 -13.58
C CYS A 199 4.00 10.86 -14.45
N VAL A 200 4.65 11.85 -13.82
CA VAL A 200 5.56 12.76 -14.53
C VAL A 200 6.84 12.04 -14.97
N SER A 201 7.30 11.08 -14.16
CA SER A 201 8.53 10.34 -14.44
C SER A 201 8.29 9.21 -15.44
N PRO A 202 9.19 9.04 -16.43
CA PRO A 202 9.10 7.93 -17.38
C PRO A 202 9.11 6.55 -16.70
N PRO A 203 8.50 5.52 -17.31
CA PRO A 203 8.55 4.16 -16.77
C PRO A 203 9.97 3.64 -16.50
N ALA A 204 10.95 4.03 -17.32
CA ALA A 204 12.35 3.67 -17.14
C ALA A 204 12.93 4.19 -15.82
N VAL A 205 12.45 5.33 -15.31
CA VAL A 205 12.84 5.82 -13.97
C VAL A 205 12.25 4.92 -12.88
N ILE A 206 10.98 4.51 -13.00
CA ILE A 206 10.32 3.66 -11.98
C ILE A 206 10.95 2.25 -11.92
N LEU A 207 11.34 1.72 -13.09
CA LEU A 207 11.92 0.40 -13.27
C LEU A 207 13.45 0.37 -13.15
N GLY A 208 14.08 1.53 -12.91
CA GLY A 208 15.52 1.66 -12.75
C GLY A 208 16.08 0.80 -11.63
N SER A 209 17.39 0.55 -11.72
CA SER A 209 18.10 -0.38 -10.83
C SER A 209 18.71 0.26 -9.58
N ASP A 210 18.95 1.57 -9.59
CA ASP A 210 19.59 2.32 -8.51
C ASP A 210 18.63 3.36 -7.90
N ASN A 211 18.22 3.14 -6.65
CA ASN A 211 17.25 4.00 -5.96
C ASN A 211 17.68 5.47 -5.86
N TYR A 212 18.99 5.74 -5.75
CA TYR A 212 19.50 7.10 -5.63
C TYR A 212 19.39 7.84 -6.96
N GLN A 213 19.80 7.20 -8.06
CA GLN A 213 19.63 7.75 -9.41
C GLN A 213 18.15 7.91 -9.79
N GLN A 214 17.29 6.94 -9.43
CA GLN A 214 15.84 7.06 -9.63
C GLN A 214 15.26 8.26 -8.89
N MET A 215 15.64 8.46 -7.62
CA MET A 215 15.17 9.60 -6.82
C MET A 215 15.62 10.94 -7.42
N TYR A 216 16.86 11.00 -7.92
CA TYR A 216 17.36 12.17 -8.65
C TYR A 216 16.53 12.44 -9.92
N CYS A 217 16.30 11.42 -10.75
CA CYS A 217 15.52 11.53 -11.97
C CYS A 217 14.06 11.90 -11.69
N HIS A 218 13.43 11.38 -10.63
CA HIS A 218 12.10 11.80 -10.20
C HIS A 218 12.05 13.30 -9.90
N LEU A 219 13.01 13.82 -9.12
CA LEU A 219 13.12 15.25 -8.83
C LEU A 219 13.31 16.06 -10.12
N LEU A 220 14.21 15.63 -11.00
CA LEU A 220 14.51 16.31 -12.25
C LEU A 220 13.28 16.42 -13.16
N CYS A 221 12.56 15.32 -13.38
CA CYS A 221 11.30 15.33 -14.13
C CYS A 221 10.24 16.23 -13.46
N GLY A 222 10.12 16.16 -12.14
CA GLY A 222 9.17 16.96 -11.38
C GLY A 222 9.44 18.45 -11.46
N LEU A 223 10.71 18.86 -11.37
CA LEU A 223 11.14 20.25 -11.49
C LEU A 223 10.95 20.78 -12.91
N HIS A 224 11.31 19.99 -13.93
CA HIS A 224 11.14 20.35 -15.34
C HIS A 224 9.65 20.54 -15.71
N CYS A 225 8.76 19.70 -15.17
CA CYS A 225 7.32 19.78 -15.43
C CYS A 225 6.53 20.42 -14.28
N SER A 226 7.12 21.36 -13.54
CA SER A 226 6.56 21.91 -12.29
C SER A 226 5.11 22.40 -12.42
N ALA A 227 4.79 23.11 -13.50
CA ALA A 227 3.45 23.66 -13.78
C ALA A 227 2.37 22.60 -14.05
N SER A 228 2.76 21.35 -14.32
CA SER A 228 1.82 20.25 -14.63
C SER A 228 1.55 19.33 -13.44
N ILE A 229 2.21 19.55 -12.30
CA ILE A 229 2.10 18.69 -11.11
C ILE A 229 0.86 19.04 -10.29
N ASP A 230 -0.13 18.14 -10.29
CA ASP A 230 -1.36 18.22 -9.50
C ASP A 230 -1.17 17.69 -8.07
N ALA A 231 -0.26 16.74 -7.89
CA ALA A 231 -0.04 16.07 -6.61
C ALA A 231 1.38 15.51 -6.50
N ILE A 232 1.85 15.39 -5.25
CA ILE A 232 3.11 14.72 -4.90
C ILE A 232 2.77 13.44 -4.13
N ARG A 233 3.37 12.31 -4.50
CA ARG A 233 3.07 11.02 -3.87
C ARG A 233 4.32 10.21 -3.58
N ALA A 234 4.28 9.48 -2.49
CA ALA A 234 5.26 8.45 -2.13
C ALA A 234 4.56 7.36 -1.31
N PRO A 235 5.03 6.10 -1.34
CA PRO A 235 4.46 5.05 -0.48
C PRO A 235 4.48 5.40 1.01
N TYR A 236 5.57 6.02 1.48
CA TYR A 236 5.80 6.36 2.88
C TYR A 236 6.42 7.75 3.04
N ALA A 237 6.11 8.43 4.14
CA ALA A 237 6.65 9.77 4.44
C ALA A 237 8.18 9.81 4.42
N VAL A 238 8.86 8.77 4.91
CA VAL A 238 10.34 8.69 4.91
C VAL A 238 10.95 8.79 3.50
N GLY A 239 10.29 8.21 2.49
CA GLY A 239 10.76 8.28 1.11
C GLY A 239 10.73 9.71 0.57
N LEU A 240 9.68 10.46 0.90
CA LEU A 240 9.55 11.86 0.52
C LEU A 240 10.55 12.74 1.27
N ILE A 241 10.78 12.50 2.56
CA ILE A 241 11.82 13.20 3.33
C ILE A 241 13.21 12.97 2.71
N ARG A 242 13.52 11.74 2.29
CA ARG A 242 14.78 11.43 1.59
C ARG A 242 14.90 12.17 0.26
N ALA A 243 13.83 12.25 -0.52
CA ALA A 243 13.81 13.00 -1.77
C ALA A 243 14.05 14.51 -1.53
N ILE A 244 13.44 15.08 -0.49
CA ILE A 244 13.63 16.49 -0.14
C ILE A 244 15.08 16.74 0.32
N HIS A 245 15.68 15.85 1.11
CA HIS A 245 17.10 15.97 1.46
C HIS A 245 18.04 15.84 0.24
N LEU A 246 17.67 14.99 -0.74
CA LEU A 246 18.45 14.92 -1.98
C LEU A 246 18.34 16.22 -2.76
N LEU A 247 17.15 16.80 -2.85
CA LEU A 247 16.94 18.11 -3.44
C LEU A 247 17.76 19.19 -2.71
N GLU A 248 17.77 19.19 -1.37
CA GLU A 248 18.60 20.07 -0.54
C GLU A 248 20.09 20.00 -0.89
N SER A 249 20.61 18.79 -1.11
CA SER A 249 22.02 18.58 -1.38
C SER A 249 22.43 18.70 -2.85
N LYS A 250 21.47 18.64 -3.79
CA LYS A 250 21.74 18.55 -5.24
C LYS A 250 20.97 19.55 -6.10
N TRP A 251 20.28 20.54 -5.52
CA TRP A 251 19.52 21.52 -6.30
C TRP A 251 20.37 22.26 -7.35
N GLU A 252 21.65 22.53 -7.08
CA GLU A 252 22.54 23.18 -8.05
C GLU A 252 22.76 22.32 -9.29
N GLN A 253 23.04 21.03 -9.09
CA GLN A 253 23.20 20.07 -10.18
C GLN A 253 21.90 19.88 -10.94
N LEU A 254 20.76 19.74 -10.24
CA LEU A 254 19.45 19.64 -10.86
C LEU A 254 19.15 20.87 -11.73
N CYS A 255 19.49 22.08 -11.27
CA CYS A 255 19.34 23.30 -12.05
C CYS A 255 20.25 23.30 -13.29
N ASN A 256 21.50 22.85 -13.17
CA ASN A 256 22.42 22.75 -14.31
C ASN A 256 21.87 21.78 -15.37
N ASP A 257 21.40 20.61 -14.94
CA ASP A 257 20.86 19.60 -15.85
C ASP A 257 19.59 20.11 -16.59
N ILE A 258 18.75 20.91 -15.92
CA ILE A 258 17.59 21.58 -16.56
C ILE A 258 18.04 22.70 -17.50
N GLU A 259 19.01 23.52 -17.08
CA GLU A 259 19.50 24.66 -17.87
C GLU A 259 20.10 24.19 -19.18
N PHE A 260 20.93 23.14 -19.16
CA PHE A 260 21.59 22.61 -20.35
C PHE A 260 20.78 21.51 -21.05
N GLY A 261 19.75 20.95 -20.40
CA GLY A 261 18.94 19.86 -20.93
C GLY A 261 19.73 18.56 -21.13
N PHE A 262 20.73 18.31 -20.29
CA PHE A 262 21.67 17.21 -20.44
C PHE A 262 21.93 16.48 -19.13
N LEU A 263 22.05 15.16 -19.20
CA LEU A 263 22.35 14.27 -18.07
C LEU A 263 23.67 13.56 -18.31
N SER A 264 24.62 13.70 -17.38
CA SER A 264 25.93 13.04 -17.48
C SER A 264 25.81 11.52 -17.35
N SER A 265 26.48 10.80 -18.25
CA SER A 265 26.61 9.34 -18.19
C SER A 265 27.45 8.84 -17.01
N GLU A 266 28.27 9.71 -16.41
CA GLU A 266 29.05 9.38 -15.20
C GLU A 266 28.18 9.37 -13.95
N PHE A 267 27.10 10.16 -13.93
CA PHE A 267 26.21 10.29 -12.78
C PHE A 267 24.99 9.38 -12.88
N ILE A 268 24.33 9.36 -14.05
CA ILE A 268 23.24 8.43 -14.34
C ILE A 268 23.78 7.30 -15.21
N THR A 269 24.14 6.20 -14.57
CA THR A 269 24.80 5.06 -15.22
C THR A 269 23.82 4.16 -15.98
N ASP A 270 22.56 4.10 -15.53
CA ASP A 270 21.49 3.37 -16.23
C ASP A 270 21.09 4.09 -17.53
N SER A 271 21.42 3.48 -18.67
CA SER A 271 21.21 4.10 -19.98
C SER A 271 19.74 4.29 -20.33
N SER A 272 18.88 3.32 -19.99
CA SER A 272 17.45 3.39 -20.30
C SER A 272 16.79 4.53 -19.53
N MET A 273 17.14 4.68 -18.26
CA MET A 273 16.67 5.78 -17.44
C MET A 273 17.19 7.14 -17.96
N ARG A 274 18.49 7.22 -18.28
CA ARG A 274 19.10 8.46 -18.80
C ARG A 274 18.46 8.91 -20.11
N GLU A 275 18.31 8.02 -21.07
CA GLU A 275 17.72 8.31 -22.38
C GLU A 275 16.27 8.80 -22.25
N ALA A 276 15.45 8.11 -21.44
CA ALA A 276 14.05 8.48 -21.24
C ALA A 276 13.88 9.84 -20.54
N VAL A 277 14.75 10.18 -19.59
CA VAL A 277 14.70 11.50 -18.94
C VAL A 277 15.22 12.58 -19.87
N GLN A 278 16.26 12.31 -20.66
CA GLN A 278 16.79 13.27 -21.63
C GLN A 278 15.77 13.58 -22.73
N GLU A 279 15.03 12.59 -23.20
CA GLU A 279 13.89 12.80 -24.11
C GLU A 279 12.83 13.70 -23.47
N LEU A 280 12.49 13.47 -22.20
CA LEU A 280 11.51 14.28 -21.47
C LEU A 280 11.98 15.73 -21.28
N LEU A 281 13.28 15.96 -21.01
CA LEU A 281 13.82 17.33 -20.89
C LEU A 281 13.69 18.11 -22.20
N GLY A 282 13.82 17.44 -23.36
CA GLY A 282 13.59 18.05 -24.67
C GLY A 282 14.49 19.27 -24.98
N GLY A 283 15.64 19.37 -24.30
CA GLY A 283 16.63 20.44 -24.47
C GLY A 283 16.69 21.48 -23.32
N PRO A 284 17.52 22.54 -23.49
CA PRO A 284 17.73 23.59 -22.50
C PRO A 284 16.46 24.33 -22.04
N ARG A 285 16.36 24.60 -20.72
CA ARG A 285 15.30 25.41 -20.08
C ARG A 285 15.88 26.35 -19.00
N PRO A 286 16.67 27.36 -19.37
CA PRO A 286 17.36 28.26 -18.43
C PRO A 286 16.40 29.03 -17.51
N GLU A 287 15.19 29.34 -17.97
CA GLU A 287 14.15 30.05 -17.21
C GLU A 287 13.65 29.25 -16.01
N ILE A 288 13.43 27.94 -16.17
CA ILE A 288 13.02 27.04 -15.08
C ILE A 288 14.16 26.92 -14.07
N ALA A 289 15.39 26.68 -14.55
CA ALA A 289 16.57 26.60 -13.69
C ALA A 289 16.75 27.89 -12.87
N LYS A 290 16.66 29.07 -13.50
CA LYS A 290 16.78 30.36 -12.82
C LYS A 290 15.74 30.55 -11.72
N ALA A 291 14.48 30.16 -11.97
CA ALA A 291 13.42 30.24 -10.96
C ALA A 291 13.73 29.36 -9.74
N ILE A 292 14.16 28.12 -9.95
CA ILE A 292 14.54 27.18 -8.89
C ILE A 292 15.73 27.73 -8.08
N ARG A 293 16.79 28.19 -8.76
CA ARG A 293 17.96 28.81 -8.09
C ARG A 293 17.55 30.00 -7.22
N GLY A 294 16.63 30.83 -7.70
CA GLY A 294 16.12 31.99 -6.97
C GLY A 294 15.46 31.65 -5.64
N PHE A 295 14.88 30.46 -5.50
CA PHE A 295 14.33 29.97 -4.25
C PHE A 295 15.38 29.22 -3.41
N CYS A 296 15.98 28.16 -3.97
CA CYS A 296 16.86 27.26 -3.23
C CYS A 296 18.10 27.95 -2.64
N SER A 297 18.65 28.97 -3.30
CA SER A 297 19.81 29.74 -2.81
C SER A 297 19.55 30.51 -1.51
N LYS A 298 18.29 30.75 -1.14
CA LYS A 298 17.93 31.44 0.11
C LYS A 298 18.19 30.61 1.37
N GLY A 299 18.40 29.30 1.23
CA GLY A 299 18.65 28.38 2.35
C GLY A 299 17.46 28.15 3.29
N LYS A 300 16.29 28.73 3.00
CA LYS A 300 15.04 28.52 3.75
C LYS A 300 14.17 27.51 3.01
N TRP A 301 14.01 26.33 3.61
CA TRP A 301 13.29 25.20 3.01
C TRP A 301 11.84 25.05 3.49
N GLU A 302 11.40 25.91 4.40
CA GLU A 302 9.99 25.98 4.77
C GLU A 302 9.13 26.25 3.53
N GLY A 303 8.12 25.42 3.31
CA GLY A 303 7.22 25.55 2.17
C GLY A 303 7.84 25.33 0.79
N VAL A 304 9.05 24.77 0.71
CA VAL A 304 9.73 24.47 -0.55
C VAL A 304 8.86 23.72 -1.56
N LEU A 305 8.03 22.79 -1.10
CA LEU A 305 7.18 22.00 -2.01
C LEU A 305 6.12 22.86 -2.69
N ARG A 306 5.57 23.84 -1.98
CA ARG A 306 4.59 24.80 -2.54
C ARG A 306 5.23 25.75 -3.54
N GLU A 307 6.46 26.18 -3.27
CA GLU A 307 7.18 27.12 -4.13
C GLU A 307 7.65 26.44 -5.43
N LEU A 308 8.14 25.21 -5.35
CA LEU A 308 8.60 24.46 -6.52
C LEU A 308 7.46 23.85 -7.33
N TRP A 309 6.35 23.48 -6.69
CA TRP A 309 5.17 22.88 -7.32
C TRP A 309 3.91 23.64 -6.90
N PRO A 310 3.70 24.88 -7.40
CA PRO A 310 2.61 25.75 -6.97
C PRO A 310 1.21 25.20 -7.27
N GLU A 311 1.11 24.34 -8.28
CA GLU A 311 -0.14 23.69 -8.68
C GLU A 311 -0.47 22.42 -7.87
N ALA A 312 0.43 21.96 -7.00
CA ALA A 312 0.22 20.76 -6.21
C ALA A 312 -0.86 20.97 -5.14
N ARG A 313 -1.97 20.23 -5.23
CA ARG A 313 -3.13 20.37 -4.34
C ARG A 313 -3.02 19.52 -3.08
N TYR A 314 -2.24 18.44 -3.11
CA TYR A 314 -2.03 17.55 -1.96
C TYR A 314 -0.74 16.73 -2.09
N ILE A 315 -0.28 16.26 -0.93
CA ILE A 315 0.79 15.27 -0.78
C ILE A 315 0.12 13.99 -0.26
N ALA A 316 0.35 12.84 -0.89
CA ALA A 316 -0.18 11.57 -0.38
C ALA A 316 0.96 10.59 -0.04
N CYS A 317 0.98 10.14 1.22
CA CYS A 317 1.89 9.10 1.70
C CYS A 317 1.38 8.49 3.02
N VAL A 318 1.90 7.32 3.40
CA VAL A 318 1.62 6.79 4.74
C VAL A 318 2.33 7.65 5.79
N THR A 319 1.55 8.18 6.74
CA THR A 319 2.01 9.04 7.85
C THR A 319 1.68 8.47 9.23
N THR A 320 1.10 7.27 9.32
CA THR A 320 0.75 6.59 10.57
C THR A 320 1.84 5.61 11.04
N GLY A 321 1.75 5.17 12.30
CA GLY A 321 2.71 4.24 12.88
C GLY A 321 4.11 4.84 12.95
N SER A 322 5.15 4.08 12.58
CA SER A 322 6.53 4.58 12.56
C SER A 322 6.76 5.75 11.58
N MET A 323 5.81 6.07 10.71
CA MET A 323 5.91 7.22 9.81
C MET A 323 5.47 8.55 10.45
N GLU A 324 4.78 8.50 11.59
CA GLU A 324 4.22 9.67 12.29
C GLU A 324 5.33 10.67 12.69
N GLN A 325 6.50 10.15 13.08
CA GLN A 325 7.68 10.97 13.40
C GLN A 325 8.14 11.90 12.25
N TYR A 326 7.81 11.58 10.99
CA TYR A 326 8.16 12.42 9.84
C TYR A 326 7.13 13.49 9.53
N TYR A 327 5.94 13.43 10.13
CA TYR A 327 4.81 14.28 9.76
C TYR A 327 5.11 15.77 9.97
N LEU A 328 5.63 16.16 11.14
CA LEU A 328 5.95 17.56 11.44
C LEU A 328 6.99 18.13 10.47
N LYS A 329 8.03 17.34 10.16
CA LYS A 329 9.07 17.73 9.20
C LYS A 329 8.50 17.83 7.77
N LEU A 330 7.64 16.90 7.38
CA LEU A 330 6.97 16.97 6.08
C LEU A 330 6.04 18.18 5.98
N ARG A 331 5.33 18.53 7.06
CA ARG A 331 4.47 19.72 7.14
C ARG A 331 5.26 21.02 6.97
N TYR A 332 6.45 21.08 7.56
CA TYR A 332 7.40 22.19 7.37
C TYR A 332 7.74 22.38 5.89
N TYR A 333 8.09 21.31 5.16
CA TYR A 333 8.39 21.40 3.72
C TYR A 333 7.16 21.65 2.84
N ALA A 334 5.99 21.14 3.25
CA ALA A 334 4.74 21.23 2.48
C ALA A 334 4.21 22.67 2.36
N GLY A 335 4.52 23.56 3.31
CA GLY A 335 4.12 24.97 3.24
C GLY A 335 2.61 25.19 3.25
N GLY A 336 1.86 24.26 3.85
CA GLY A 336 0.40 24.28 3.88
C GLY A 336 -0.29 23.49 2.77
N ILE A 337 0.44 22.79 1.88
CA ILE A 337 -0.18 21.75 1.05
C ILE A 337 -0.73 20.64 1.97
N PRO A 338 -2.01 20.24 1.86
CA PRO A 338 -2.58 19.15 2.65
C PRO A 338 -1.80 17.84 2.48
N ILE A 339 -1.48 17.18 3.60
CA ILE A 339 -0.85 15.86 3.61
C ILE A 339 -1.93 14.83 3.93
N LEU A 340 -2.16 13.92 2.99
CA LEU A 340 -3.18 12.88 3.06
C LEU A 340 -2.54 11.54 3.44
N CYS A 341 -3.07 10.91 4.49
CA CYS A 341 -2.75 9.51 4.75
C CYS A 341 -3.53 8.61 3.79
N GLY A 342 -2.84 7.63 3.22
CA GLY A 342 -3.43 6.57 2.40
C GLY A 342 -4.36 5.64 3.18
N ASP A 343 -4.76 4.55 2.53
CA ASP A 343 -5.58 3.50 3.13
C ASP A 343 -4.73 2.45 3.87
N TYR A 344 -5.40 1.63 4.68
CA TYR A 344 -4.75 0.57 5.40
C TYR A 344 -4.78 -0.73 4.58
N PHE A 345 -3.73 -0.94 3.80
CA PHE A 345 -3.51 -2.19 3.06
C PHE A 345 -2.24 -2.92 3.50
N SER A 346 -2.16 -4.21 3.13
CA SER A 346 -0.99 -5.07 3.28
C SER A 346 -0.77 -5.90 2.00
N SER A 347 0.34 -6.64 1.93
CA SER A 347 0.58 -7.58 0.82
C SER A 347 -0.36 -8.80 0.87
N GLU A 348 -0.85 -9.13 2.07
CA GLU A 348 -1.79 -10.22 2.36
C GLU A 348 -3.23 -9.87 2.00
N CYS A 349 -3.70 -8.65 2.34
CA CYS A 349 -5.06 -8.19 2.01
C CYS A 349 -5.26 -6.67 2.13
N SER A 350 -6.39 -6.18 1.62
CA SER A 350 -6.87 -4.82 1.86
C SER A 350 -7.65 -4.78 3.18
N VAL A 351 -7.16 -4.05 4.20
CA VAL A 351 -7.79 -4.07 5.54
C VAL A 351 -8.89 -3.02 5.67
N GLY A 352 -8.57 -1.74 5.46
CA GLY A 352 -9.52 -0.65 5.72
C GLY A 352 -9.27 0.62 4.92
N ILE A 353 -10.30 1.46 4.82
CA ILE A 353 -10.30 2.74 4.10
C ILE A 353 -10.19 3.91 5.09
N ASN A 354 -9.34 4.87 4.77
CA ASN A 354 -9.33 6.16 5.46
C ASN A 354 -10.38 7.08 4.82
N ILE A 355 -11.53 7.24 5.48
CA ILE A 355 -12.61 8.13 5.04
C ILE A 355 -12.30 9.60 5.34
N ASN A 356 -11.53 9.88 6.38
CA ASN A 356 -11.20 11.24 6.86
C ASN A 356 -9.76 11.64 6.48
N ARG A 357 -9.44 11.62 5.18
CA ARG A 357 -8.07 11.73 4.63
C ARG A 357 -7.29 12.99 4.99
N LEU A 358 -7.98 14.08 5.35
CA LEU A 358 -7.38 15.36 5.71
C LEU A 358 -6.94 15.43 7.19
N SER A 359 -7.33 14.44 7.99
CA SER A 359 -7.04 14.41 9.41
C SER A 359 -5.54 14.20 9.64
N PRO A 360 -4.97 14.82 10.69
CA PRO A 360 -3.58 14.58 11.05
C PRO A 360 -3.38 13.13 11.53
N PRO A 361 -2.12 12.61 11.51
CA PRO A 361 -1.81 11.21 11.83
C PRO A 361 -2.37 10.73 13.17
N GLU A 362 -2.36 11.60 14.18
CA GLU A 362 -2.81 11.32 15.55
C GLU A 362 -4.29 10.95 15.60
N SER A 363 -5.08 11.44 14.64
CA SER A 363 -6.52 11.20 14.50
C SER A 363 -6.87 10.30 13.31
N THR A 364 -5.86 9.80 12.58
CA THR A 364 -6.09 8.95 11.42
C THR A 364 -6.64 7.58 11.84
N SER A 365 -7.70 7.17 11.18
CA SER A 365 -8.43 5.93 11.41
C SER A 365 -8.83 5.27 10.09
N PHE A 366 -9.21 3.99 10.18
CA PHE A 366 -9.53 3.17 9.03
C PHE A 366 -10.79 2.36 9.31
N VAL A 367 -11.77 2.47 8.42
CA VAL A 367 -12.97 1.63 8.45
C VAL A 367 -12.62 0.30 7.79
N ILE A 368 -12.73 -0.81 8.53
CA ILE A 368 -12.48 -2.15 8.00
C ILE A 368 -13.52 -2.46 6.92
N ILE A 369 -13.10 -3.11 5.82
CA ILE A 369 -13.99 -3.48 4.71
C ILE A 369 -14.40 -4.96 4.87
N PRO A 370 -15.63 -5.27 5.29
CA PRO A 370 -16.01 -6.66 5.64
C PRO A 370 -15.95 -7.66 4.47
N THR A 371 -15.80 -7.21 3.23
CA THR A 371 -15.80 -8.08 2.05
C THR A 371 -14.41 -8.45 1.54
N THR A 372 -13.33 -7.85 2.04
CA THR A 372 -11.97 -8.05 1.49
C THR A 372 -11.25 -9.27 2.05
N ALA A 373 -11.55 -9.64 3.30
CA ALA A 373 -11.10 -10.84 3.99
C ALA A 373 -12.09 -11.15 5.12
N TYR A 374 -12.03 -12.36 5.69
CA TYR A 374 -12.62 -12.62 6.99
C TYR A 374 -11.64 -12.15 8.08
N PHE A 375 -12.09 -11.29 8.97
CA PHE A 375 -11.33 -10.60 10.00
C PHE A 375 -11.73 -11.13 11.38
N GLU A 376 -10.71 -11.55 12.11
CA GLU A 376 -10.77 -11.91 13.51
C GLU A 376 -9.86 -10.96 14.29
N PHE A 377 -10.18 -10.74 15.56
CA PHE A 377 -9.46 -9.81 16.41
C PHE A 377 -8.95 -10.56 17.64
N LEU A 378 -7.64 -10.63 17.77
CA LEU A 378 -6.99 -11.28 18.91
C LEU A 378 -6.74 -10.21 19.98
N PRO A 379 -7.35 -10.29 21.18
CA PRO A 379 -7.15 -9.29 22.22
C PRO A 379 -5.66 -9.10 22.54
N PHE A 380 -5.21 -7.85 22.60
CA PHE A 380 -3.81 -7.51 22.83
C PHE A 380 -3.67 -6.69 24.11
N ARG A 381 -3.04 -7.26 25.13
CA ARG A 381 -2.77 -6.59 26.41
C ARG A 381 -1.26 -6.41 26.60
N PRO A 382 -0.73 -5.17 26.55
CA PRO A 382 0.70 -4.92 26.70
C PRO A 382 1.26 -5.40 28.04
N GLU A 383 0.45 -5.32 29.11
CA GLU A 383 0.85 -5.55 30.50
C GLU A 383 0.74 -7.02 30.92
N THR A 384 -0.10 -7.80 30.25
CA THR A 384 -0.28 -9.23 30.50
C THR A 384 -0.30 -9.96 29.18
N PRO A 385 0.86 -10.44 28.68
CA PRO A 385 0.94 -11.28 27.50
C PRO A 385 0.45 -12.71 27.81
N LEU A 386 -0.69 -12.83 28.48
CA LEU A 386 -1.43 -14.09 28.53
C LEU A 386 -1.76 -14.42 27.07
N GLU A 387 -1.21 -15.53 26.58
CA GLU A 387 -1.49 -16.07 25.25
C GLU A 387 -2.95 -16.57 25.21
N THR A 388 -3.89 -15.64 25.11
CA THR A 388 -5.26 -16.00 24.73
C THR A 388 -5.24 -16.28 23.23
N ASN A 389 -5.50 -17.51 22.83
CA ASN A 389 -5.69 -17.88 21.41
C ASN A 389 -7.13 -17.65 20.94
N GLU A 390 -7.97 -17.11 21.81
CA GLU A 390 -9.36 -16.82 21.53
C GLU A 390 -9.50 -15.46 20.84
N THR A 391 -9.95 -15.50 19.60
CA THR A 391 -10.28 -14.33 18.81
C THR A 391 -11.75 -13.96 18.97
N VAL A 392 -12.04 -12.66 18.88
CA VAL A 392 -13.40 -12.15 18.75
C VAL A 392 -13.72 -11.87 17.28
N ASP A 393 -15.02 -11.93 16.95
CA ASP A 393 -15.52 -11.57 15.62
C ASP A 393 -15.54 -10.05 15.40
N ILE A 394 -15.74 -9.61 14.16
CA ILE A 394 -15.83 -8.18 13.81
C ILE A 394 -16.86 -7.41 14.64
N SER A 395 -17.93 -8.08 15.07
CA SER A 395 -19.01 -7.52 15.87
C SER A 395 -18.76 -7.58 17.38
N GLY A 396 -17.78 -8.37 17.82
CA GLY A 396 -17.44 -8.60 19.22
C GLY A 396 -16.30 -7.73 19.75
N VAL A 397 -15.83 -6.76 18.97
CA VAL A 397 -14.77 -5.84 19.38
C VAL A 397 -15.32 -4.71 20.24
N GLU A 398 -14.51 -4.23 21.19
CA GLU A 398 -14.90 -3.18 22.13
C GLU A 398 -14.15 -1.87 21.86
N ILE A 399 -14.86 -0.74 21.92
CA ILE A 399 -14.25 0.59 21.75
C ILE A 399 -13.25 0.84 22.87
N GLY A 400 -12.05 1.28 22.50
CA GLY A 400 -10.96 1.55 23.44
C GLY A 400 -9.98 0.39 23.59
N GLU A 401 -10.37 -0.82 23.22
CA GLU A 401 -9.55 -2.01 23.36
C GLU A 401 -8.56 -2.18 22.19
N LEU A 402 -7.48 -2.90 22.48
CA LEU A 402 -6.40 -3.20 21.54
C LEU A 402 -6.51 -4.65 21.04
N TYR A 403 -6.29 -4.83 19.74
CA TYR A 403 -6.34 -6.13 19.10
C TYR A 403 -5.21 -6.30 18.09
N GLU A 404 -4.70 -7.51 17.96
CA GLU A 404 -3.95 -7.93 16.79
C GLU A 404 -4.93 -8.41 15.71
N ILE A 405 -4.76 -7.93 14.48
CA ILE A 405 -5.61 -8.36 13.36
C ILE A 405 -5.20 -9.75 12.88
N VAL A 406 -6.19 -10.63 12.79
CA VAL A 406 -6.10 -11.97 12.22
C VAL A 406 -6.98 -12.03 10.97
N VAL A 407 -6.48 -12.60 9.87
CA VAL A 407 -7.19 -12.66 8.60
C VAL A 407 -7.27 -14.05 8.03
N THR A 408 -8.43 -14.37 7.45
CA THR A 408 -8.59 -15.47 6.50
C THR A 408 -8.91 -14.88 5.13
N THR A 409 -8.10 -15.18 4.12
CA THR A 409 -8.17 -14.55 2.81
C THR A 409 -8.62 -15.52 1.74
N TYR A 410 -9.23 -15.00 0.67
CA TYR A 410 -9.54 -15.76 -0.54
C TYR A 410 -8.31 -16.44 -1.17
N ARG A 411 -7.10 -15.94 -0.87
CA ARG A 411 -5.82 -16.31 -1.50
C ARG A 411 -5.03 -17.35 -0.70
N GLY A 412 -5.68 -18.05 0.24
CA GLY A 412 -5.09 -19.22 0.89
C GLY A 412 -4.31 -18.93 2.18
N LEU A 413 -4.55 -17.80 2.84
CA LEU A 413 -4.10 -17.57 4.22
C LEU A 413 -5.28 -17.81 5.16
N TYR A 414 -5.11 -18.62 6.20
CA TYR A 414 -6.19 -19.03 7.09
C TYR A 414 -5.84 -18.72 8.54
N ARG A 415 -6.69 -17.94 9.21
CA ARG A 415 -6.47 -17.41 10.56
C ARG A 415 -5.06 -16.86 10.76
N TYR A 416 -4.56 -16.17 9.74
CA TYR A 416 -3.22 -15.63 9.65
C TYR A 416 -3.09 -14.34 10.45
N ARG A 417 -2.18 -14.33 11.40
CA ARG A 417 -1.79 -13.16 12.19
C ARG A 417 -1.05 -12.16 11.32
N LEU A 418 -1.69 -11.01 11.02
CA LEU A 418 -1.05 -9.91 10.29
C LEU A 418 0.09 -9.27 11.08
N GLY A 419 0.09 -9.47 12.40
CA GLY A 419 1.00 -8.80 13.33
C GLY A 419 0.76 -7.30 13.40
N ASP A 420 -0.43 -6.80 13.04
CA ASP A 420 -0.79 -5.40 13.19
C ASP A 420 -1.62 -5.22 14.45
N ILE A 421 -1.16 -4.36 15.37
CA ILE A 421 -1.90 -3.98 16.57
C ILE A 421 -2.71 -2.72 16.25
N VAL A 422 -4.01 -2.80 16.49
CA VAL A 422 -4.96 -1.72 16.27
C VAL A 422 -5.79 -1.44 17.51
N LYS A 423 -6.23 -0.19 17.65
CA LYS A 423 -7.20 0.23 18.66
C LYS A 423 -8.54 0.46 17.99
N VAL A 424 -9.62 -0.11 18.52
CA VAL A 424 -10.97 0.24 18.05
C VAL A 424 -11.34 1.60 18.62
N ILE A 425 -11.65 2.55 17.75
CA ILE A 425 -11.99 3.92 18.16
C ILE A 425 -13.48 4.24 17.99
N GLY A 426 -14.21 3.37 17.29
CA GLY A 426 -15.62 3.54 17.00
C GLY A 426 -16.09 2.56 15.95
N PHE A 427 -17.24 2.86 15.36
CA PHE A 427 -17.83 2.09 14.27
C PHE A 427 -18.34 3.05 13.20
N TYR A 428 -18.07 2.70 11.94
CA TYR A 428 -18.73 3.31 10.79
C TYR A 428 -19.85 2.37 10.36
N ASN A 429 -21.09 2.80 10.54
CA ASN A 429 -22.26 1.93 10.54
C ASN A 429 -22.07 0.77 11.54
N SER A 430 -21.90 -0.46 11.06
CA SER A 430 -21.63 -1.64 11.89
C SER A 430 -20.19 -2.16 11.77
N SER A 431 -19.37 -1.55 10.89
CA SER A 431 -17.99 -1.98 10.68
C SER A 431 -17.04 -1.24 11.63
N PRO A 432 -16.09 -1.93 12.29
CA PRO A 432 -15.13 -1.30 13.19
C PRO A 432 -14.29 -0.24 12.48
N GLU A 433 -14.17 0.90 13.15
CA GLU A 433 -13.22 1.94 12.82
C GLU A 433 -12.01 1.80 13.73
N VAL A 434 -10.84 1.57 13.13
CA VAL A 434 -9.62 1.22 13.85
C VAL A 434 -8.50 2.22 13.62
N LYS A 435 -7.75 2.53 14.69
CA LYS A 435 -6.50 3.27 14.62
C LYS A 435 -5.33 2.28 14.67
N PHE A 436 -4.42 2.40 13.72
CA PHE A 436 -3.18 1.62 13.73
C PHE A 436 -2.24 2.10 14.83
N ILE A 437 -1.74 1.18 15.65
CA ILE A 437 -0.82 1.47 16.75
C ILE A 437 0.60 1.09 16.37
N THR A 438 0.86 -0.20 16.13
CA THR A 438 2.19 -0.69 15.80
C THR A 438 2.15 -2.06 15.12
N LYS A 439 3.29 -2.49 14.57
CA LYS A 439 3.50 -3.89 14.21
C LYS A 439 3.92 -4.65 15.47
N SER A 440 3.26 -5.76 15.75
CA SER A 440 3.70 -6.77 16.71
C SER A 440 5.07 -7.27 16.31
N THR A 441 6.10 -6.87 17.04
CA THR A 441 7.40 -7.53 17.02
C THR A 441 7.32 -8.73 17.95
N LYS A 442 7.78 -9.90 17.52
CA LYS A 442 8.10 -11.04 18.41
C LYS A 442 9.24 -10.72 19.42
N GLY A 443 9.40 -9.47 19.89
CA GLY A 443 10.55 -9.03 20.69
C GLY A 443 10.48 -7.70 21.47
N LEU A 444 9.45 -6.83 21.32
CA LEU A 444 9.35 -5.58 22.10
C LEU A 444 8.82 -5.75 23.54
N ILE A 445 8.65 -6.99 24.01
CA ILE A 445 8.30 -7.26 25.42
C ILE A 445 9.49 -6.92 26.37
N GLY A 446 10.70 -6.71 25.83
CA GLY A 446 11.88 -6.31 26.62
C GLY A 446 12.11 -4.81 26.83
N ASP A 447 11.66 -3.94 25.92
CA ASP A 447 12.17 -2.55 25.85
C ASP A 447 11.18 -1.46 26.29
N LEU A 448 9.96 -1.82 26.71
CA LEU A 448 9.05 -0.88 27.38
C LEU A 448 9.38 -0.66 28.86
N HIS A 449 10.45 -1.28 29.39
CA HIS A 449 10.89 -1.20 30.79
C HIS A 449 12.36 -0.77 30.96
N GLY A 450 12.86 0.10 30.09
CA GLY A 450 14.23 0.62 30.14
C GLY A 450 14.31 2.15 30.17
N LYS A 451 14.05 2.74 31.35
CA LYS A 451 14.43 4.08 31.86
C LYS A 451 14.31 5.32 30.98
#